data_AF-A0A327WLR1-F1
#
_entry.id   AF-A0A327WLR1-F1
#
_cell.length_a   1.000
_cell.length_b   1.000
_cell.length_c   1.000
_cell.angle_alpha   90.00
_cell.angle_beta   90.00
_cell.angle_gamma   90.00
#
_symmetry.space_group_name_H-M   'P 1'
#
loop_
_entity.id
_entity.type
_entity.pdbx_description
1 polymer ?
#
loop_
_entity_poly.entity_id
_entity_poly.type
_entity_poly.pdbx_seq_one_letter_code
_entity_poly.pdbx_strand_id
1 'polypeptide(L)'
;MRPLYYQLIIAGLLLTLLIVSIYSYERLSDQKEKTRLLESKLTGLQTSYLQLYAEKEHRLRQQYAFVAVETIEKDIIFTEKPMQKRFYLSPVLTIEGEDGQYQAKDNFMNQVAKKVGSDVRVLQSKIYVFDSYREASEYREQIYQAEKIDL
;
A
#
# COMPACT_ATOMS: atom_id res chain seq x y z
N MET A 1 60.53 -25.13 -60.15
CA MET A 1 59.80 -25.79 -59.04
C MET A 1 59.90 -24.98 -57.74
N ARG A 2 59.15 -23.88 -57.61
CA ARG A 2 58.97 -23.14 -56.33
C ARG A 2 57.51 -22.71 -56.00
N PRO A 3 56.51 -22.73 -56.91
CA PRO A 3 55.18 -22.17 -56.57
C PRO A 3 54.39 -23.04 -55.59
N LEU A 4 54.54 -24.37 -55.66
CA LEU A 4 53.87 -25.33 -54.76
C LEU A 4 54.27 -25.13 -53.29
N TYR A 5 55.54 -24.80 -53.03
CA TYR A 5 56.03 -24.56 -51.67
C TYR A 5 55.40 -23.30 -51.04
N TYR A 6 55.32 -22.20 -51.80
CA TYR A 6 54.65 -20.98 -51.32
C TYR A 6 53.15 -21.17 -51.13
N GLN A 7 52.48 -21.95 -51.98
CA GLN A 7 51.06 -22.29 -51.82
C GLN A 7 50.80 -23.07 -50.52
N LEU A 8 51.67 -24.01 -50.16
CA LEU A 8 51.55 -24.77 -48.91
C LEU A 8 51.75 -23.87 -47.68
N ILE A 9 52.70 -22.93 -47.72
CA ILE A 9 52.91 -21.96 -46.62
C ILE A 9 51.68 -21.05 -46.46
N ILE A 10 51.15 -20.52 -47.56
CA ILE A 10 49.97 -19.65 -47.53
C ILE A 10 48.75 -20.43 -47.01
N ALA A 11 48.55 -21.67 -47.44
CA ALA A 11 47.48 -22.53 -46.94
C ALA A 11 47.61 -22.80 -45.43
N GLY A 12 48.82 -23.07 -44.94
CA GLY A 12 49.09 -23.23 -43.51
C GLY A 12 48.78 -21.97 -42.69
N LEU A 13 49.15 -20.79 -43.20
CA LEU A 13 48.83 -19.50 -42.58
C LEU A 13 47.32 -19.22 -42.57
N LEU A 14 46.62 -19.53 -43.65
CA LEU A 14 45.16 -19.37 -43.70
C LEU A 14 44.46 -20.32 -42.72
N LEU A 15 44.96 -21.55 -42.58
CA LEU A 15 44.41 -22.52 -41.63
C LEU A 15 44.55 -22.05 -40.18
N THR A 16 45.73 -21.53 -39.79
CA THR A 16 45.94 -21.01 -38.43
C THR A 16 45.06 -19.80 -38.15
N LEU A 17 44.92 -18.89 -39.12
CA LEU A 17 44.03 -17.73 -39.02
C LEU A 17 42.56 -18.14 -38.83
N LEU A 18 42.14 -19.20 -39.54
CA LEU A 18 40.79 -19.73 -39.46
C LEU A 18 40.52 -20.38 -38.09
N ILE A 19 41.48 -21.13 -37.55
CA ILE A 19 41.39 -21.71 -36.20
C ILE A 19 41.26 -20.62 -35.13
N VAL A 20 42.07 -19.56 -35.20
CA VAL A 20 42.02 -18.44 -34.25
C VAL A 20 40.67 -17.70 -34.36
N SER A 21 40.14 -17.56 -35.57
CA SER A 21 38.85 -16.92 -35.81
C SER A 21 37.68 -17.71 -35.20
N ILE A 22 37.66 -19.03 -35.41
CA ILE A 22 36.64 -19.93 -34.83
C ILE A 22 36.68 -19.86 -33.30
N TYR A 23 37.87 -20.00 -32.70
CA TYR A 23 38.01 -19.97 -31.24
C TYR A 23 37.58 -18.64 -30.64
N SER A 24 37.86 -17.53 -31.33
CA SER A 24 37.43 -16.20 -30.90
C SER A 24 35.92 -16.04 -30.99
N TYR A 25 35.28 -16.59 -32.03
CA TYR A 25 33.83 -16.55 -32.21
C TYR A 25 33.09 -17.35 -31.14
N GLU A 26 33.53 -18.58 -30.85
CA GLU A 26 32.96 -19.42 -29.79
C GLU A 26 33.05 -18.72 -28.43
N ARG A 27 34.21 -18.15 -28.10
CA ARG A 27 34.41 -17.42 -26.83
C ARG A 27 33.49 -16.19 -26.71
N LEU A 28 33.26 -15.47 -27.80
CA LEU A 28 32.35 -14.32 -27.86
C LEU A 28 30.88 -14.75 -27.73
N SER A 29 30.52 -15.88 -28.32
CA SER A 29 29.17 -16.47 -28.20
C SER A 29 28.89 -16.86 -26.75
N ASP A 30 29.81 -17.59 -26.11
CA ASP A 30 29.71 -18.00 -24.71
C ASP A 30 29.58 -16.81 -23.76
N GLN A 31 30.33 -15.73 -24.01
CA GLN A 31 30.21 -14.51 -23.21
C GLN A 31 28.84 -13.84 -23.38
N LYS A 32 28.32 -13.76 -24.60
CA LYS A 32 26.99 -13.19 -24.85
C LYS A 32 25.88 -14.00 -24.17
N GLU A 33 25.99 -15.32 -24.20
CA GLU A 33 25.01 -16.20 -23.54
C GLU A 33 25.04 -16.04 -22.02
N LYS A 34 26.23 -15.98 -21.41
CA LYS A 34 26.40 -15.70 -19.98
C LYS A 34 25.81 -14.35 -19.58
N THR A 35 26.03 -13.31 -20.39
CA THR A 35 25.46 -11.97 -20.13
C THR A 35 23.94 -11.99 -20.22
N ARG A 36 23.35 -12.64 -21.24
CA ARG A 36 21.88 -12.78 -21.35
C ARG A 36 21.27 -13.52 -20.16
N LEU A 37 21.91 -14.59 -19.70
CA LEU A 37 21.50 -15.34 -18.51
C LEU A 37 21.56 -14.49 -17.24
N LEU A 38 22.61 -13.68 -17.09
CA LEU A 38 22.75 -12.75 -15.97
C LEU A 38 21.68 -11.65 -16.02
N GLU A 39 21.46 -11.02 -17.16
CA GLU A 39 20.41 -10.02 -17.36
C GLU A 39 19.03 -10.59 -17.05
N SER A 40 18.70 -11.77 -17.57
CA SER A 40 17.43 -12.46 -17.28
C SER A 40 17.25 -12.74 -15.78
N LYS A 41 18.28 -13.21 -15.09
CA LYS A 41 18.25 -13.41 -13.64
C LYS A 41 18.10 -12.10 -12.88
N LEU A 42 18.77 -11.04 -13.31
CA LEU A 42 18.69 -9.72 -12.69
C LEU A 42 17.28 -9.13 -12.84
N THR A 43 16.69 -9.24 -14.03
CA THR A 43 15.30 -8.83 -14.28
C THR A 43 14.32 -9.63 -13.45
N GLY A 44 14.51 -10.96 -13.35
CA GLY A 44 13.68 -11.83 -12.50
C GLY A 44 13.78 -11.51 -11.01
N LEU A 45 14.97 -11.16 -10.53
CA LEU A 45 15.17 -10.69 -9.15
C LEU A 45 14.53 -9.32 -8.92
N GLN A 46 14.64 -8.40 -9.89
CA GLN A 46 14.05 -7.07 -9.82
C GLN A 46 12.52 -7.13 -9.80
N THR A 47 11.90 -7.97 -10.63
CA THR A 47 10.45 -8.19 -10.60
C THR A 47 9.99 -8.87 -9.32
N SER A 48 10.74 -9.86 -8.82
CA SER A 48 10.44 -10.51 -7.53
C SER A 48 10.55 -9.52 -6.37
N TYR A 49 11.55 -8.64 -6.38
CA TYR A 49 11.71 -7.58 -5.37
C TYR A 49 10.58 -6.56 -5.43
N LEU A 50 10.18 -6.13 -6.63
CA LEU A 50 9.02 -5.24 -6.82
C LEU A 50 7.72 -5.88 -6.37
N GLN A 51 7.50 -7.17 -6.66
CA GLN A 51 6.35 -7.92 -6.16
C GLN A 51 6.35 -8.04 -4.64
N LEU A 52 7.51 -8.35 -4.03
CA LEU A 52 7.66 -8.37 -2.57
C LEU A 52 7.43 -6.99 -1.95
N TYR A 53 7.88 -5.92 -2.60
CA TYR A 53 7.62 -4.55 -2.14
C TYR A 53 6.14 -4.19 -2.26
N ALA A 54 5.50 -4.50 -3.38
CA ALA A 54 4.08 -4.28 -3.59
C ALA A 54 3.23 -5.12 -2.62
N GLU A 55 3.60 -6.37 -2.37
CA GLU A 55 2.94 -7.25 -1.41
C GLU A 55 3.19 -6.78 0.03
N LYS A 56 4.39 -6.28 0.35
CA LYS A 56 4.70 -5.66 1.64
C LYS A 56 3.94 -4.36 1.84
N GLU A 57 3.80 -3.51 0.83
CA GLU A 57 2.92 -2.33 0.87
C GLU A 57 1.46 -2.74 1.05
N HIS A 58 1.02 -3.83 0.40
CA HIS A 58 -0.33 -4.35 0.56
C HIS A 58 -0.60 -4.90 1.97
N ARG A 59 0.39 -5.56 2.59
CA ARG A 59 0.35 -6.04 3.99
C ARG A 59 0.55 -4.93 5.01
N LEU A 60 1.30 -3.87 4.67
CA LEU A 60 1.50 -2.68 5.52
C LEU A 60 0.30 -1.74 5.52
N ARG A 61 -0.77 -2.03 4.77
CA ARG A 61 -2.10 -1.48 5.02
C ARG A 61 -2.73 -2.08 6.28
N GLN A 62 -1.97 -2.13 7.38
CA GLN A 62 -2.55 -2.00 8.71
C GLN A 62 -3.11 -0.58 8.75
N GLN A 63 -4.35 -0.42 8.31
CA GLN A 63 -5.00 0.87 8.29
C GLN A 63 -5.37 1.18 9.74
N TYR A 64 -4.65 2.13 10.31
CA TYR A 64 -5.14 2.81 11.50
C TYR A 64 -6.34 3.62 11.05
N ALA A 65 -7.52 3.21 11.51
CA ALA A 65 -8.72 3.97 11.22
C ALA A 65 -9.22 4.62 12.51
N PHE A 66 -9.61 5.87 12.37
CA PHE A 66 -10.28 6.61 13.42
C PHE A 66 -11.77 6.53 13.14
N VAL A 67 -12.49 5.83 14.02
CA VAL A 67 -13.95 5.76 13.92
C VAL A 67 -14.51 6.89 14.76
N ALA A 68 -15.33 7.73 14.15
CA ALA A 68 -16.07 8.75 14.87
C ALA A 68 -17.57 8.56 14.74
N VAL A 69 -18.29 8.88 15.80
CA VAL A 69 -19.74 8.86 15.85
C VAL A 69 -20.23 10.26 16.19
N GLU A 70 -21.00 10.83 15.28
CA GLU A 70 -21.79 12.02 15.52
C GLU A 70 -23.18 11.59 16.00
N THR A 71 -23.63 12.10 17.15
CA THR A 71 -24.96 11.85 17.70
C THR A 71 -25.75 13.15 17.86
N ILE A 72 -27.07 13.07 17.65
CA ILE A 72 -28.01 14.08 18.12
C ILE A 72 -28.74 13.49 19.33
N GLU A 73 -28.58 14.15 20.47
CA GLU A 73 -28.98 13.68 21.78
C GLU A 73 -30.09 14.57 22.35
N LYS A 74 -31.08 13.95 23.00
CA LYS A 74 -32.10 14.64 23.79
C LYS A 74 -32.10 14.10 25.22
N ASP A 75 -31.99 15.00 26.20
CA ASP A 75 -32.11 14.66 27.62
C ASP A 75 -33.52 14.14 27.90
N ILE A 76 -33.61 12.94 28.48
CA ILE A 76 -34.89 12.27 28.80
C ILE A 76 -35.42 12.76 30.16
N ILE A 77 -34.53 13.15 31.06
CA ILE A 77 -34.89 13.61 32.41
C ILE A 77 -35.33 15.07 32.36
N PHE A 78 -34.61 15.90 31.61
CA PHE A 78 -34.86 17.34 31.49
C PHE A 78 -35.27 17.68 30.05
N THR A 79 -36.54 17.42 29.73
CA THR A 79 -37.08 17.51 28.36
C THR A 79 -37.06 18.92 27.75
N GLU A 80 -36.96 19.94 28.61
CA GLU A 80 -36.83 21.35 28.28
C GLU A 80 -35.43 21.74 27.79
N LYS A 81 -34.41 20.89 28.01
CA LYS A 81 -33.08 21.14 27.46
C LYS A 81 -33.10 20.99 25.94
N PRO A 82 -32.41 21.89 25.21
CA PRO A 82 -32.29 21.77 23.77
C PRO A 82 -31.56 20.49 23.40
N MET A 83 -31.83 20.00 22.19
CA MET A 83 -31.07 18.88 21.62
C MET A 83 -29.59 19.26 21.54
N GLN A 84 -28.71 18.31 21.84
CA GLN A 84 -27.28 18.51 21.79
C GLN A 84 -26.69 17.62 20.71
N LYS A 85 -25.82 18.19 19.88
CA LYS A 85 -24.99 17.41 18.98
C LYS A 85 -23.68 17.06 19.68
N ARG A 86 -23.26 15.80 19.58
CA ARG A 86 -22.00 15.35 20.17
C ARG A 86 -21.17 14.55 19.18
N PHE A 87 -19.86 14.66 19.34
CA PHE A 87 -18.90 13.96 18.51
C PHE A 87 -18.00 13.10 19.39
N TYR A 88 -18.11 11.78 19.20
CA TYR A 88 -17.32 10.79 19.92
C TYR A 88 -16.24 10.25 18.98
N LEU A 89 -14.99 10.33 19.41
CA LEU A 89 -13.85 9.80 18.66
C LEU A 89 -13.32 8.54 19.34
N SER A 90 -13.17 7.45 18.59
CA SER A 90 -12.56 6.22 19.09
C SER A 90 -11.06 6.42 19.29
N PRO A 91 -10.41 5.66 20.19
CA PRO A 91 -8.96 5.51 20.14
C PRO A 91 -8.52 4.94 18.78
N VAL A 92 -7.23 5.07 18.47
CA VAL A 92 -6.61 4.49 17.27
C VAL A 92 -6.90 2.98 17.24
N LEU A 93 -7.64 2.51 16.23
CA LEU A 93 -7.89 1.09 16.02
C LEU A 93 -7.04 0.59 14.86
N THR A 94 -6.34 -0.51 15.09
CA THR A 94 -5.70 -1.26 14.00
C THR A 94 -6.78 -2.06 13.30
N ILE A 95 -7.00 -1.77 12.02
CA ILE A 95 -8.04 -2.44 11.24
C ILE A 95 -7.40 -3.26 10.13
N GLU A 96 -7.81 -4.52 10.06
CA GLU A 96 -7.40 -5.46 9.02
C GLU A 96 -8.53 -5.61 7.99
N GLY A 97 -8.36 -5.01 6.82
CA GLY A 97 -9.31 -5.12 5.70
C GLY A 97 -10.65 -4.40 5.90
N GLU A 98 -11.55 -4.53 4.91
CA GLU A 98 -12.86 -3.88 4.91
C GLU A 98 -13.78 -4.44 6.01
N ASP A 99 -13.80 -5.76 6.22
CA ASP A 99 -14.60 -6.41 7.26
C ASP A 99 -14.23 -5.93 8.67
N GLY A 100 -12.93 -5.67 8.91
CA GLY A 100 -12.45 -5.09 10.17
C GLY A 100 -13.01 -3.68 10.40
N GLN A 101 -13.23 -2.89 9.35
CA GLN A 101 -13.79 -1.54 9.48
C GLN A 101 -15.24 -1.60 9.94
N TYR A 102 -16.04 -2.51 9.37
CA TYR A 102 -17.43 -2.73 9.79
C TYR A 102 -17.52 -3.20 11.25
N GLN A 103 -16.66 -4.14 11.67
CA GLN A 103 -16.65 -4.60 13.05
C GLN A 103 -16.21 -3.52 14.04
N ALA A 104 -15.17 -2.75 13.72
CA ALA A 104 -14.71 -1.63 14.55
C ALA A 104 -15.82 -0.56 14.71
N LYS A 105 -16.52 -0.27 13.62
CA LYS A 105 -17.67 0.64 13.58
C LYS A 105 -18.79 0.20 14.51
N ASP A 106 -19.25 -1.05 14.39
CA ASP A 106 -20.36 -1.56 15.18
C ASP A 106 -19.99 -1.66 16.66
N ASN A 107 -18.76 -2.10 16.97
CA ASN A 107 -18.25 -2.17 18.33
C ASN A 107 -18.20 -0.79 18.98
N PHE A 108 -17.69 0.22 18.27
CA PHE A 108 -17.59 1.57 18.82
C PHE A 108 -18.97 2.22 18.99
N MET A 109 -19.89 2.03 18.03
CA MET A 109 -21.28 2.45 18.19
C MET A 109 -21.94 1.89 19.45
N ASN A 110 -21.76 0.59 19.70
CA ASN A 110 -22.30 -0.06 20.89
C ASN A 110 -21.66 0.48 22.18
N GLN A 111 -20.36 0.82 22.16
CA GLN A 111 -19.70 1.46 23.29
C GLN A 111 -20.23 2.88 23.54
N VAL A 112 -20.40 3.69 22.48
CA VAL A 112 -20.98 5.04 22.58
C VAL A 112 -22.41 4.96 23.13
N ALA A 113 -23.25 4.07 22.58
CA ALA A 113 -24.61 3.87 23.08
C ALA A 113 -24.66 3.49 24.56
N LYS A 114 -23.74 2.61 25.01
CA LYS A 114 -23.61 2.27 26.45
C LYS A 114 -23.15 3.46 27.29
N LYS A 115 -22.25 4.29 26.77
CA LYS A 115 -21.66 5.44 27.49
C LYS A 115 -22.61 6.63 27.60
N VAL A 116 -23.43 6.88 26.58
CA VAL A 116 -24.44 7.95 26.57
C VAL A 116 -25.48 7.74 27.68
N GLY A 117 -25.66 6.50 28.15
CA GLY A 117 -26.44 6.18 29.34
C GLY A 117 -27.95 6.11 29.08
N SER A 118 -28.73 5.75 30.10
CA SER A 118 -30.20 5.65 30.06
C SER A 118 -30.91 6.99 29.99
N ASP A 119 -30.20 8.07 30.32
CA ASP A 119 -30.80 9.38 30.63
C ASP A 119 -30.83 10.30 29.41
N VAL A 120 -30.27 9.84 28.29
CA VAL A 120 -30.18 10.57 27.03
C VAL A 120 -30.65 9.67 25.89
N ARG A 121 -31.59 10.18 25.08
CA ARG A 121 -32.07 9.49 23.88
C ARG A 121 -31.26 9.95 22.68
N VAL A 122 -30.57 9.02 22.02
CA VAL A 122 -29.95 9.26 20.71
C VAL A 122 -31.06 9.25 19.65
N LEU A 123 -31.27 10.38 18.98
CA LEU A 123 -32.27 10.56 17.92
C LEU A 123 -31.71 10.22 16.55
N GLN A 124 -30.45 10.55 16.33
CA GLN A 124 -29.74 10.28 15.09
C GLN A 124 -28.27 9.98 15.38
N SER A 125 -27.68 9.08 14.61
CA SER A 125 -26.24 8.81 14.63
C SER A 125 -25.68 8.71 13.22
N LYS A 126 -24.50 9.30 12.99
CA LYS A 126 -23.71 9.13 11.77
C LYS A 126 -22.31 8.66 12.13
N ILE A 127 -21.74 7.81 11.29
CA ILE A 127 -20.46 7.17 11.56
C ILE A 127 -19.50 7.50 10.43
N TYR A 128 -18.30 7.91 10.82
CA TYR A 128 -17.24 8.33 9.93
C TYR A 128 -15.99 7.51 10.21
N VAL A 129 -15.24 7.21 9.17
CA VAL A 129 -13.96 6.54 9.24
C VAL A 129 -12.94 7.48 8.61
N PHE A 130 -11.87 7.78 9.34
CA PHE A 130 -10.79 8.64 8.88
C PHE A 130 -9.48 7.87 8.83
N ASP A 131 -8.63 8.23 7.87
CA ASP A 131 -7.31 7.64 7.70
C ASP A 131 -6.29 8.23 8.69
N SER A 132 -6.60 9.38 9.30
CA SER A 132 -5.74 10.03 10.30
C SER A 132 -6.49 10.75 11.42
N TYR A 133 -5.82 10.89 12.57
CA TYR A 133 -6.33 11.68 13.71
C TYR A 133 -6.53 13.15 13.32
N ARG A 134 -5.63 13.66 12.48
CA ARG A 134 -5.67 15.05 12.02
C ARG A 134 -6.96 15.33 11.28
N GLU A 135 -7.33 14.50 10.31
CA GLU A 135 -8.58 14.62 9.56
C GLU A 135 -9.81 14.51 10.47
N ALA A 136 -9.81 13.54 11.40
CA ALA A 136 -10.90 13.38 12.36
C ALA A 136 -11.05 14.61 13.27
N SER A 137 -9.94 15.22 13.69
CA SER A 137 -9.93 16.43 14.53
C SER A 137 -10.38 17.67 13.76
N GLU A 138 -9.90 17.85 12.52
CA GLU A 138 -10.32 18.96 11.65
C GLU A 138 -11.83 18.88 11.36
N TYR A 139 -12.36 17.69 11.08
CA TYR A 139 -13.79 17.48 10.88
C TYR A 139 -14.61 17.80 12.13
N ARG A 140 -14.13 17.36 13.31
CA ARG A 140 -14.76 17.70 14.59
C ARG A 140 -14.86 19.20 14.81
N GLU A 141 -13.79 19.94 14.51
CA GLU A 141 -13.78 21.40 14.65
C GLU A 141 -14.78 22.07 13.71
N GLN A 142 -14.90 21.58 12.47
CA GLN A 142 -15.90 22.11 11.51
C GLN A 142 -17.33 21.95 12.03
N ILE A 143 -17.67 20.79 12.61
CA ILE A 143 -19.01 20.56 13.19
C ILE A 143 -19.29 21.58 14.29
N TYR A 144 -18.35 21.76 15.23
CA TYR A 144 -18.55 22.68 16.35
C TYR A 144 -18.50 24.16 15.96
N GLN A 145 -17.82 24.51 14.86
CA GLN A 145 -17.81 25.88 14.34
C GLN A 145 -19.10 26.21 13.58
N ALA A 146 -19.65 25.25 12.82
CA ALA A 146 -20.93 25.43 12.11
C ALA A 146 -22.09 25.71 13.09
N GLU A 147 -22.07 25.11 14.28
CA GLU A 147 -23.08 25.34 15.32
C GLU A 147 -23.02 26.73 15.97
N LYS A 148 -21.90 27.46 15.85
CA LYS A 148 -21.83 28.84 16.36
C LYS A 148 -22.58 29.84 15.48
N ILE A 149 -23.04 29.43 14.30
CA ILE A 149 -23.69 30.32 13.33
C ILE A 149 -25.22 30.21 13.39
N ASP A 150 -25.76 29.12 13.95
CA ASP A 150 -27.20 28.83 14.03
C ASP A 150 -27.79 28.84 15.47
N LEU A 151 -27.13 29.52 16.42
CA LEU A 151 -27.65 29.85 17.76
C LEU A 151 -27.84 31.37 17.90
#